data_AF-A0A816RR33-F1
#
_entry.id   AF-A0A816RR33-F1
#
_cell.length_a   1.000
_cell.length_b   1.000
_cell.length_c   1.000
_cell.angle_alpha   90.00
_cell.angle_beta   90.00
_cell.angle_gamma   90.00
#
_symmetry.space_group_name_H-M   'P 1'
#
loop_
_entity.id
_entity.type
_entity.pdbx_description
1 polymer ?
#
loop_
_entity_poly.entity_id
_entity_poly.type
_entity_poly.pdbx_seq_one_letter_code
_entity_poly.pdbx_strand_id
1 'polypeptide(L)'
;MIPSGVEIVYKPLDEMLACAGEANVIFTSTASETPLFLKEHVESLPLPGAARLFVDISVPRNVYNVDDLKEVVAANKEDMARKAMEAQDIITEETKKFEAWRDSLQTVPTIKKLRRKTDRIRAASIEKFMSKYGKDMDKKTKEAVEDLTRAMVNKILHGPMKHLRCDDT
;
A
#
# COMPACT_ATOMS: atom_id res chain seq x y z
N MET A 1 19.50 5.55 -22.61
CA MET A 1 20.65 5.62 -23.53
C MET A 1 21.07 7.07 -23.55
N ILE A 2 22.26 7.41 -23.05
CA ILE A 2 22.73 8.80 -23.02
C ILE A 2 22.95 9.24 -24.47
N PRO A 3 22.45 10.41 -24.90
CA PRO A 3 22.67 10.88 -26.27
C PRO A 3 24.16 10.94 -26.60
N SER A 4 24.54 10.54 -27.82
CA SER A 4 25.92 10.65 -28.29
C SER A 4 26.40 12.11 -28.21
N GLY A 5 27.46 12.35 -27.44
CA GLY A 5 28.04 13.68 -27.22
C GLY A 5 27.85 14.26 -25.82
N VAL A 6 27.18 13.56 -24.90
CA VAL A 6 27.09 13.97 -23.49
C VAL A 6 28.15 13.25 -22.67
N GLU A 7 29.07 14.01 -22.09
CA GLU A 7 30.05 13.54 -21.11
C GLU A 7 29.46 13.66 -19.69
N ILE A 8 29.58 12.60 -18.89
CA ILE A 8 29.21 12.64 -17.47
C ILE A 8 30.50 12.86 -16.67
N VAL A 9 30.60 14.02 -16.04
CA VAL A 9 31.70 14.35 -15.14
C VAL A 9 31.20 14.24 -13.70
N TYR A 10 31.76 13.29 -12.95
CA TYR A 10 31.48 13.15 -11.52
C TYR A 10 32.28 14.18 -10.72
N LYS A 11 31.62 14.81 -9.74
CA LYS A 11 32.21 15.70 -8.75
C LYS A 11 31.66 15.38 -7.36
N PRO A 12 32.48 15.40 -6.31
CA PRO A 12 32.02 15.17 -4.95
C PRO A 12 31.21 16.37 -4.42
N LEU A 13 30.42 16.16 -3.37
CA LEU A 13 29.45 17.14 -2.87
C LEU A 13 30.11 18.41 -2.29
N ASP A 14 31.31 18.28 -1.74
CA ASP A 14 32.14 19.39 -1.26
C ASP A 14 32.58 20.35 -2.38
N GLU A 15 32.64 19.88 -3.63
CA GLU A 15 32.90 20.72 -4.81
C GLU A 15 31.62 21.38 -5.39
N MET A 16 30.45 21.19 -4.77
CA MET A 16 29.15 21.65 -5.31
C MET A 16 29.12 23.14 -5.67
N LEU A 17 29.67 24.02 -4.82
CA LEU A 17 29.67 25.46 -5.08
C LEU A 17 30.59 25.83 -6.24
N ALA A 18 31.72 25.16 -6.39
CA ALA A 18 32.62 25.36 -7.53
C ALA A 18 31.92 24.95 -8.83
N CYS A 19 31.27 23.79 -8.85
CA CYS A 19 30.49 23.34 -10.00
C CYS A 19 29.33 24.30 -10.34
N ALA A 20 28.65 24.83 -9.33
CA ALA A 20 27.59 25.82 -9.53
C ALA A 20 28.14 27.13 -10.14
N GLY A 21 29.38 27.51 -9.82
CA GLY A 21 30.07 28.66 -10.40
C GLY A 21 30.28 28.54 -11.92
N GLU A 22 30.52 27.33 -12.41
CA GLU A 22 30.78 27.03 -13.83
C GLU A 22 29.52 26.75 -14.64
N ALA A 23 28.39 26.49 -13.98
CA ALA A 23 27.13 26.14 -14.61
C ALA A 23 26.19 27.34 -14.82
N ASN A 24 25.49 27.34 -15.97
CA ASN A 24 24.37 28.25 -16.22
C ASN A 24 23.03 27.72 -15.71
N VAL A 25 22.84 26.39 -15.71
CA VAL A 25 21.62 25.72 -15.22
C VAL A 25 22.02 24.66 -14.21
N ILE A 26 21.45 24.73 -13.01
CA ILE A 26 21.72 23.82 -11.91
C ILE A 26 20.43 23.09 -11.56
N PHE A 27 20.45 21.76 -11.61
CA PHE A 27 19.36 20.92 -11.13
C PHE A 27 19.69 20.43 -9.72
N THR A 28 18.76 20.61 -8.78
CA THR A 28 18.88 20.04 -7.43
C THR A 28 17.81 18.98 -7.22
N SER A 29 18.24 17.79 -6.79
CA SER A 29 17.38 16.60 -6.65
C SER A 29 17.86 15.66 -5.54
N THR A 30 18.32 16.23 -4.42
CA THR A 30 18.86 15.42 -3.31
C THR A 30 17.79 15.16 -2.25
N ALA A 31 18.06 14.20 -1.35
CA ALA A 31 17.24 13.91 -0.19
C ALA A 31 17.58 14.80 1.04
N SER A 32 18.32 15.90 0.87
CA SER A 32 18.66 16.80 1.98
C SER A 32 17.41 17.39 2.61
N GLU A 33 17.34 17.37 3.95
CA GLU A 33 16.26 18.02 4.71
C GLU A 33 16.46 19.54 4.85
N THR A 34 17.67 20.04 4.54
CA THR A 34 18.02 21.46 4.60
C THR A 34 18.44 22.00 3.24
N PRO A 35 18.20 23.29 2.93
CA PRO A 35 18.64 23.87 1.67
C PRO A 35 20.16 23.78 1.49
N LEU A 36 20.58 23.29 0.33
CA LEU A 36 21.99 23.24 -0.09
C LEU A 36 22.46 24.61 -0.60
N PHE A 37 21.57 25.36 -1.26
CA PHE A 37 21.84 26.71 -1.72
C PHE A 37 21.02 27.73 -0.93
N LEU A 38 21.76 28.55 -0.17
CA LEU A 38 21.27 29.76 0.46
C LEU A 38 21.64 30.98 -0.39
N LYS A 39 20.99 32.12 -0.13
CA LYS A 39 21.24 33.37 -0.85
C LYS A 39 22.72 33.78 -0.82
N GLU A 40 23.35 33.69 0.34
CA GLU A 40 24.77 34.01 0.54
C GLU A 40 25.71 33.15 -0.32
N HIS A 41 25.39 31.86 -0.49
CA HIS A 41 26.17 30.97 -1.34
C HIS A 41 26.10 31.42 -2.79
N VAL A 42 24.89 31.74 -3.28
CA VAL A 42 24.67 32.15 -4.68
C VAL A 42 25.27 33.52 -4.99
N GLU A 43 25.20 34.46 -4.06
CA GLU A 43 25.81 35.80 -4.20
C GLU A 43 27.35 35.74 -4.26
N SER A 44 27.96 34.72 -3.65
CA SER A 44 29.42 34.53 -3.66
C SER A 44 29.95 33.93 -4.97
N LEU A 45 29.07 33.39 -5.82
CA LEU A 45 29.47 32.77 -7.08
C LEU A 45 29.86 33.82 -8.13
N PRO A 46 30.77 33.49 -9.06
CA PRO A 46 31.12 34.39 -10.15
C PRO A 46 29.88 34.75 -10.98
N LEU A 47 29.81 36.03 -11.39
CA LEU A 47 28.77 36.53 -12.27
C LEU A 47 28.84 35.79 -13.59
N PRO A 48 27.78 35.05 -13.96
CA PRO A 48 27.75 34.34 -15.23
C PRO A 48 27.58 35.32 -16.39
N GLY A 49 28.06 34.96 -17.59
CA GLY A 49 27.82 35.75 -18.81
C GLY A 49 26.34 35.82 -19.23
N ALA A 50 25.49 34.96 -18.67
CA ALA A 50 24.03 34.92 -18.82
C ALA A 50 23.38 34.54 -17.47
N ALA A 51 22.09 34.82 -17.26
CA ALA A 51 21.43 34.50 -15.99
C ALA A 51 21.62 33.03 -15.55
N ARG A 52 21.92 32.79 -14.26
CA ARG A 52 22.03 31.45 -13.67
C ARG A 52 20.66 30.97 -13.20
N LEU A 53 20.22 29.82 -13.68
CA LEU A 53 18.94 29.21 -13.34
C LEU A 53 19.13 28.04 -12.39
N PHE A 54 18.38 28.01 -11.29
CA PHE A 54 18.27 26.87 -10.41
C PHE A 54 16.91 26.19 -10.61
N VAL A 55 16.93 24.91 -10.94
CA VAL A 55 15.74 24.07 -11.10
C VAL A 55 15.72 23.08 -9.95
N ASP A 56 14.95 23.39 -8.92
CA ASP A 56 14.80 22.53 -7.75
C ASP A 56 13.60 21.60 -7.90
N ILE A 57 13.88 20.30 -8.01
CA ILE A 57 12.87 19.23 -8.06
C ILE A 57 12.80 18.44 -6.74
N SER A 58 13.43 18.94 -5.68
CA SER A 58 13.53 18.27 -4.38
C SER A 58 12.36 18.65 -3.45
N VAL A 59 11.93 17.69 -2.62
CA VAL A 59 11.00 17.93 -1.51
C VAL A 59 11.56 17.23 -0.26
N PRO A 60 12.03 17.98 0.76
CA PRO A 60 12.01 19.44 0.91
C PRO A 60 12.99 20.18 -0.02
N ARG A 61 12.75 21.48 -0.24
CA ARG A 61 13.52 22.29 -1.20
C ARG A 61 15.00 22.37 -0.83
N ASN A 62 15.84 22.11 -1.82
CA ASN A 62 17.30 22.24 -1.75
C ASN A 62 17.76 23.68 -2.07
N VAL A 63 16.90 24.53 -2.63
CA VAL A 63 17.18 25.96 -2.90
C VAL A 63 16.17 26.84 -2.18
N TYR A 64 16.66 27.76 -1.34
CA TYR A 64 15.78 28.49 -0.40
C TYR A 64 14.96 29.63 -1.06
N ASN A 65 15.30 30.11 -2.27
CA ASN A 65 14.58 31.23 -2.88
C ASN A 65 14.78 31.33 -4.41
N VAL A 66 13.88 30.75 -5.21
CA VAL A 66 13.76 30.96 -6.68
C VAL A 66 12.30 30.77 -7.08
N ASP A 67 11.83 31.60 -8.03
CA ASP A 67 10.48 31.57 -8.59
C ASP A 67 10.10 30.20 -9.16
N ASP A 68 8.85 29.80 -8.90
CA ASP A 68 8.36 28.46 -9.18
C ASP A 68 8.37 28.13 -10.68
N LEU A 69 8.79 26.90 -11.01
CA LEU A 69 8.75 26.28 -12.35
C LEU A 69 7.31 26.02 -12.89
N LYS A 70 6.33 26.84 -12.50
CA LYS A 70 4.89 26.65 -12.77
C LYS A 70 4.52 26.74 -14.25
N GLU A 71 5.35 27.33 -15.10
CA GLU A 71 5.01 27.59 -16.50
C GLU A 71 5.16 26.36 -17.44
N VAL A 72 5.92 25.32 -17.09
CA VAL A 72 6.18 24.20 -18.01
C VAL A 72 5.10 23.11 -17.98
N VAL A 73 4.18 23.14 -17.01
CA VAL A 73 3.12 22.11 -16.88
C VAL A 73 1.95 22.34 -17.85
N ALA A 74 1.81 23.53 -18.45
CA ALA A 74 0.66 23.88 -19.27
C ALA A 74 0.61 23.15 -20.63
N ALA A 75 1.78 22.85 -21.23
CA ALA A 75 1.85 22.27 -22.58
C ALA A 75 1.52 20.77 -22.65
N ASN A 76 1.51 20.04 -21.51
CA ASN A 76 1.24 18.60 -21.46
C ASN A 76 -0.17 18.26 -20.94
N LYS A 77 -1.05 19.25 -20.73
CA LYS A 77 -2.34 19.03 -20.07
C LYS A 77 -3.30 18.15 -20.85
N GLU A 78 -3.39 18.30 -22.17
CA GLU A 78 -4.33 17.52 -23.00
C GLU A 78 -3.93 16.05 -23.09
N ASP A 79 -2.64 15.77 -23.33
CA ASP A 79 -2.12 14.40 -23.32
C ASP A 79 -2.19 13.74 -21.94
N MET A 80 -1.94 14.51 -20.88
CA MET A 80 -2.15 14.03 -19.51
C MET A 80 -3.62 13.77 -19.21
N ALA A 81 -4.55 14.61 -19.68
CA ALA A 81 -5.98 14.42 -19.49
C ALA A 81 -6.48 13.15 -20.17
N ARG A 82 -6.04 12.87 -21.40
CA ARG A 82 -6.37 11.63 -22.11
C ARG A 82 -5.86 10.39 -21.35
N LYS A 83 -4.60 10.39 -20.91
CA LYS A 83 -4.03 9.29 -20.10
C LYS A 83 -4.74 9.13 -18.76
N ALA A 84 -5.15 10.23 -18.13
CA ALA A 84 -5.92 10.21 -16.89
C ALA A 84 -7.30 9.57 -17.09
N MET A 85 -7.98 9.84 -18.22
CA MET A 85 -9.25 9.19 -18.55
C MET A 85 -9.09 7.67 -18.71
N GLU A 86 -8.08 7.22 -19.46
CA GLU A 86 -7.79 5.78 -19.61
C GLU A 86 -7.48 5.12 -18.26
N ALA A 87 -6.73 5.81 -17.40
CA ALA A 87 -6.44 5.33 -16.05
C ALA A 87 -7.68 5.31 -15.14
N GLN A 88 -8.65 6.20 -15.36
CA GLN A 88 -9.86 6.29 -14.54
C GLN A 88 -10.74 5.05 -14.67
N ASP A 89 -10.80 4.44 -15.86
CA ASP A 89 -11.54 3.19 -16.07
C ASP A 89 -10.93 2.05 -15.26
N ILE A 90 -9.60 1.93 -15.28
CA ILE A 90 -8.84 0.95 -14.49
C ILE A 90 -9.09 1.17 -12.99
N ILE A 91 -8.98 2.42 -12.51
CA ILE A 91 -9.23 2.76 -11.11
C ILE A 91 -10.66 2.38 -10.72
N THR A 92 -11.64 2.65 -11.58
CA THR A 92 -13.05 2.35 -11.31
C THR A 92 -13.29 0.84 -11.23
N GLU A 93 -12.69 0.06 -12.13
CA GLU A 93 -12.79 -1.40 -12.11
C GLU A 93 -12.15 -1.99 -10.84
N GLU A 94 -10.92 -1.59 -10.52
CA GLU A 94 -10.20 -2.09 -9.35
C GLU A 94 -10.84 -1.64 -8.03
N THR A 95 -11.45 -0.44 -8.00
CA THR A 95 -12.23 0.01 -6.83
C THR A 95 -13.43 -0.90 -6.59
N LYS A 96 -14.18 -1.26 -7.64
CA LYS A 96 -15.31 -2.19 -7.51
C LYS A 96 -14.87 -3.57 -7.04
N LYS A 97 -13.77 -4.10 -7.58
CA LYS A 97 -13.19 -5.38 -7.13
C LYS A 97 -12.78 -5.32 -5.66
N PHE A 98 -12.14 -4.22 -5.24
CA PHE A 98 -11.74 -4.00 -3.87
C PHE A 98 -12.94 -3.90 -2.91
N GLU A 99 -14.00 -3.19 -3.30
CA GLU A 99 -15.23 -3.09 -2.51
C GLU A 99 -15.93 -4.44 -2.36
N ALA A 100 -16.07 -5.20 -3.45
CA ALA A 100 -16.61 -6.56 -3.41
C ALA A 100 -15.79 -7.48 -2.50
N TRP A 101 -14.46 -7.44 -2.63
CA TRP A 101 -13.55 -8.17 -1.75
C TRP A 101 -13.66 -7.73 -0.28
N ARG A 102 -13.78 -6.42 0.00
CA ARG A 102 -13.94 -5.91 1.36
C ARG A 102 -15.27 -6.40 1.96
N ASP A 103 -16.33 -6.38 1.18
CA ASP A 103 -17.66 -6.77 1.63
C ASP A 103 -17.76 -8.28 1.89
N SER A 104 -17.02 -9.12 1.15
CA SER A 104 -16.92 -10.54 1.46
C SER A 104 -16.31 -10.83 2.83
N LEU A 105 -15.42 -9.98 3.33
CA LEU A 105 -14.83 -10.13 4.66
C LEU A 105 -15.83 -9.88 5.79
N GLN A 106 -16.98 -9.25 5.54
CA GLN A 106 -17.99 -8.97 6.56
C GLN A 106 -18.64 -10.24 7.14
N THR A 107 -18.60 -11.36 6.42
CA THR A 107 -19.18 -12.63 6.87
C THR A 107 -18.27 -13.40 7.84
N VAL A 108 -16.97 -13.07 7.90
CA VAL A 108 -15.97 -13.75 8.72
C VAL A 108 -16.30 -13.73 10.23
N PRO A 109 -16.70 -12.59 10.83
CA PRO A 109 -17.12 -12.56 12.24
C PRO A 109 -18.36 -13.43 12.50
N THR A 110 -19.31 -13.46 11.56
CA THR A 110 -20.54 -14.27 11.66
C THR A 110 -20.22 -15.75 11.62
N ILE A 111 -19.37 -16.18 10.68
CA ILE A 111 -18.82 -17.55 10.60
C ILE A 111 -18.17 -17.97 11.94
N LYS A 112 -17.34 -17.10 12.52
CA LYS A 112 -16.65 -17.37 13.78
C LYS A 112 -17.63 -17.50 14.95
N LYS A 113 -18.64 -16.64 15.02
CA LYS A 113 -19.71 -16.70 16.04
C LYS A 113 -20.55 -17.97 15.90
N LEU A 114 -20.92 -18.35 14.68
CA LEU A 114 -21.72 -19.54 14.41
C LEU A 114 -20.99 -20.82 14.84
N ARG A 115 -19.72 -21.00 14.44
CA ARG A 115 -18.89 -22.14 14.88
C ARG A 115 -18.81 -22.22 16.40
N ARG A 116 -18.46 -21.11 17.07
CA ARG A 116 -18.38 -21.06 18.53
C ARG A 116 -19.69 -21.42 19.21
N LYS A 117 -20.83 -20.95 18.69
CA LYS A 117 -22.15 -21.27 19.24
C LYS A 117 -22.45 -22.76 19.12
N THR A 118 -22.23 -23.35 17.95
CA THR A 118 -22.50 -24.77 17.71
C THR A 118 -21.58 -25.68 18.51
N ASP A 119 -20.28 -25.34 18.62
CA ASP A 119 -19.33 -26.10 19.44
C ASP A 119 -19.67 -26.05 20.93
N ARG A 120 -20.14 -24.90 21.44
CA ARG A 120 -20.63 -24.77 22.83
C ARG A 120 -21.83 -25.67 23.09
N ILE A 121 -22.79 -25.69 22.18
CA ILE A 121 -23.97 -26.56 22.28
C ILE A 121 -23.54 -28.03 22.27
N ARG A 122 -22.65 -28.42 21.35
CA ARG A 122 -22.10 -29.78 21.25
C ARG A 122 -21.41 -30.20 22.55
N ALA A 123 -20.50 -29.37 23.07
CA ALA A 123 -19.76 -29.66 24.29
C ALA A 123 -20.69 -29.83 25.50
N ALA A 124 -21.66 -28.92 25.68
CA ALA A 124 -22.64 -29.01 26.75
C ALA A 124 -23.51 -30.28 26.67
N SER A 125 -23.88 -30.70 25.45
CA SER A 125 -24.64 -31.95 25.25
C SER A 125 -23.81 -33.19 25.57
N ILE A 126 -22.53 -33.22 25.18
CA ILE A 126 -21.62 -34.31 25.51
C ILE A 126 -21.36 -34.37 27.00
N GLU A 127 -21.09 -33.24 27.66
CA GLU A 127 -20.88 -33.20 29.10
C GLU A 127 -22.07 -33.77 29.87
N LYS A 128 -23.29 -33.37 29.51
CA LYS A 128 -24.53 -33.94 30.08
C LYS A 128 -24.66 -35.44 29.83
N PHE A 129 -24.35 -35.90 28.61
CA PHE A 129 -24.39 -37.31 28.26
C PHE A 129 -23.36 -38.12 29.05
N MET A 130 -22.12 -37.64 29.13
CA MET A 130 -21.02 -38.28 29.85
C MET A 130 -21.26 -38.30 31.36
N SER A 131 -21.88 -37.26 31.92
CA SER A 131 -22.26 -37.25 33.34
C SER A 131 -23.27 -38.36 33.68
N LYS A 132 -24.12 -38.74 32.73
CA LYS A 132 -25.20 -39.73 32.96
C LYS A 132 -24.79 -41.16 32.61
N TYR A 133 -24.01 -41.34 31.54
CA TYR A 133 -23.71 -42.67 30.98
C TYR A 133 -22.20 -42.97 30.92
N GLY A 134 -21.33 -41.99 31.17
CA GLY A 134 -19.90 -42.11 30.93
C GLY A 134 -19.15 -43.07 31.86
N LYS A 135 -19.74 -43.48 32.99
CA LYS A 135 -19.12 -44.49 33.88
C LYS A 135 -19.19 -45.90 33.29
N ASP A 136 -20.23 -46.18 32.51
CA ASP A 136 -20.51 -47.51 31.94
C ASP A 136 -19.88 -47.67 30.54
N MET A 137 -19.12 -46.67 30.07
CA MET A 137 -18.52 -46.64 28.74
C MET A 137 -17.01 -46.80 28.79
N ASP A 138 -16.49 -47.66 27.92
CA ASP A 138 -15.05 -47.75 27.67
C ASP A 138 -14.52 -46.49 26.94
N LYS A 139 -13.19 -46.37 26.89
CA LYS A 139 -12.53 -45.22 26.24
C LYS A 139 -12.88 -45.10 24.77
N LYS A 140 -12.93 -46.24 24.05
CA LYS A 140 -13.21 -46.28 22.61
C LYS A 140 -14.61 -45.77 22.27
N THR A 141 -15.61 -46.11 23.08
CA THR A 141 -16.99 -45.66 22.87
C THR A 141 -17.12 -44.17 23.18
N LYS A 142 -16.40 -43.65 24.17
CA LYS A 142 -16.36 -42.19 24.45
C LYS A 142 -15.79 -41.40 23.27
N GLU A 143 -14.67 -41.87 22.70
CA GLU A 143 -14.06 -41.27 21.51
C GLU A 143 -15.01 -41.33 20.31
N ALA A 144 -15.70 -42.46 20.09
CA ALA A 144 -16.67 -42.61 19.01
C ALA A 144 -17.85 -41.61 19.13
N VAL A 145 -18.30 -41.28 20.35
CA VAL A 145 -19.34 -40.26 20.58
C VAL A 145 -18.82 -38.85 20.28
N GLU A 146 -17.60 -38.53 20.71
CA GLU A 146 -16.94 -37.26 20.36
C GLU A 146 -16.81 -37.07 18.84
N ASP A 147 -16.35 -38.10 18.13
CA ASP A 147 -16.20 -38.07 16.68
C ASP A 147 -17.54 -37.97 15.95
N LEU A 148 -18.53 -38.74 16.39
CA LEU A 148 -19.88 -38.69 15.82
C LEU A 148 -20.50 -37.30 15.95
N THR A 149 -20.41 -36.70 17.14
CA THR A 149 -20.97 -35.36 17.38
C THR A 149 -20.23 -34.27 16.61
N ARG A 150 -18.90 -34.37 16.46
CA ARG A 150 -18.12 -33.50 15.58
C ARG A 150 -18.54 -33.65 14.11
N ALA A 151 -18.72 -34.88 13.64
CA ALA A 151 -19.17 -35.15 12.28
C ALA A 151 -20.58 -34.58 12.02
N MET A 152 -21.50 -34.70 12.97
CA MET A 152 -22.83 -34.09 12.90
C MET A 152 -22.75 -32.56 12.83
N VAL A 153 -21.98 -31.93 13.72
CA VAL A 153 -21.77 -30.47 13.70
C VAL A 153 -21.18 -30.01 12.37
N ASN A 154 -20.19 -30.73 11.83
CA ASN A 154 -19.60 -30.42 10.53
C ASN A 154 -20.62 -30.52 9.39
N LYS A 155 -21.47 -31.55 9.39
CA LYS A 155 -22.56 -31.70 8.39
C LYS A 155 -23.59 -30.57 8.49
N ILE A 156 -24.00 -30.20 9.71
CA ILE A 156 -24.94 -29.09 9.95
C ILE A 156 -24.34 -27.76 9.49
N LEU A 157 -23.08 -27.51 9.81
CA LEU A 157 -22.41 -26.25 9.47
C LEU A 157 -22.02 -26.16 7.99
N HIS A 158 -21.92 -27.27 7.26
CA HIS A 158 -21.47 -27.25 5.87
C HIS A 158 -22.32 -26.33 4.97
N GLY A 159 -23.66 -26.44 5.06
CA GLY A 159 -24.59 -25.60 4.29
C GLY A 159 -24.46 -24.10 4.62
N PRO A 160 -24.69 -23.67 5.87
CA PRO A 160 -24.58 -22.26 6.26
C PRO A 160 -23.19 -21.67 5.97
N MET A 161 -22.12 -22.43 6.19
CA MET A 161 -20.75 -21.97 5.92
C MET A 161 -20.49 -21.77 4.43
N LYS A 162 -21.10 -22.57 3.55
CA LYS A 162 -20.98 -22.41 2.10
C LYS A 162 -21.65 -21.12 1.63
N HIS A 163 -22.86 -20.83 2.12
CA HIS A 163 -23.60 -19.61 1.75
C HIS A 163 -22.99 -18.34 2.36
N LEU A 164 -22.41 -18.42 3.56
CA LEU A 164 -21.72 -17.29 4.18
C LEU A 164 -20.35 -16.98 3.55
N ARG A 165 -19.78 -17.92 2.79
CA ARG A 165 -18.52 -17.75 2.05
C ARG A 165 -18.74 -17.43 0.58
N CYS A 166 -19.98 -17.47 0.11
CA CYS A 166 -20.29 -17.22 -1.29
C CYS A 166 -20.24 -15.71 -1.47
N ASP A 167 -19.20 -15.27 -2.18
CA ASP A 167 -19.15 -13.97 -2.83
C ASP A 167 -20.15 -14.07 -3.98
N ASP A 168 -21.44 -13.83 -3.72
CA ASP A 168 -22.43 -13.68 -4.79
C ASP A 168 -22.25 -12.30 -5.45
N THR A 169 -21.09 -12.12 -6.08
CA THR A 169 -20.77 -11.18 -7.18
C THR A 169 -19.50 -11.63 -7.87
#